data_AF-C8P900-F1
#
_entry.id   AF-C8P900-F1
#
_cell.length_a   1.000
_cell.length_b   1.000
_cell.length_c   1.000
_cell.angle_alpha   90.00
_cell.angle_beta   90.00
_cell.angle_gamma   90.00
#
_symmetry.space_group_name_H-M   'P 1'
#
loop_
_entity.id
_entity.type
_entity.pdbx_description
1 polymer ?
#
loop_
_entity_poly.entity_id
_entity_poly.type
_entity_poly.pdbx_seq_one_letter_code
_entity_poly.pdbx_strand_id
1 'polypeptide(L)'
;MPQTYKPIGTIRENTDGYFYIKVSDEGPRANRWIPYQKYIWQNYYHKKLPKGMIIIFLDGNKCNVNINNLAAVTRAEAMYINHMGLHFDDTALSKSGMLVARVMMKARERSKR
;
A
#
# COMPACT_ATOMS: atom_id res chain seq x y z
N MET A 1 -33.10 4.79 9.96
CA MET A 1 -31.79 4.67 9.30
C MET A 1 -30.71 4.93 10.35
N PRO A 2 -29.71 4.06 10.56
CA PRO A 2 -28.61 4.41 11.46
C PRO A 2 -27.89 5.66 10.91
N GLN A 3 -27.70 6.66 11.78
CA GLN A 3 -27.30 8.04 11.43
C GLN A 3 -25.91 8.15 10.78
N THR A 4 -25.16 7.05 10.72
CA THR A 4 -23.80 6.94 10.18
C THR A 4 -23.68 6.03 8.95
N TYR A 5 -24.80 5.62 8.34
CA TYR A 5 -24.74 4.89 7.07
C TYR A 5 -24.14 5.77 5.96
N LYS A 6 -23.21 5.18 5.21
CA LYS A 6 -22.60 5.76 4.00
C LYS A 6 -22.80 4.77 2.86
N PRO A 7 -23.12 5.19 1.63
CA PRO A 7 -23.26 4.27 0.51
C PRO A 7 -21.94 3.58 0.16
N ILE A 8 -22.01 2.37 -0.42
CA ILE A 8 -20.87 1.69 -1.03
C ILE A 8 -20.26 2.62 -2.11
N GLY A 9 -18.92 2.67 -2.18
CA GLY A 9 -18.18 3.62 -3.02
C GLY A 9 -17.80 4.92 -2.32
N THR A 10 -18.32 5.20 -1.13
CA THR A 10 -17.92 6.40 -0.37
C THR A 10 -16.43 6.35 -0.03
N ILE A 11 -15.70 7.39 -0.41
CA ILE A 11 -14.31 7.63 -0.01
C ILE A 11 -14.33 8.51 1.25
N ARG A 12 -13.51 8.16 2.24
CA ARG A 12 -13.28 9.00 3.42
C ARG A 12 -11.79 9.12 3.70
N GLU A 13 -11.38 10.28 4.18
CA GLU A 13 -10.07 10.47 4.79
C GLU A 13 -10.13 10.03 6.26
N ASN A 14 -9.09 9.33 6.72
CA ASN A 14 -8.91 9.00 8.13
C ASN A 14 -7.97 10.01 8.80
N THR A 15 -7.99 10.09 10.13
CA THR A 15 -7.05 10.93 10.92
C THR A 15 -5.58 10.70 10.60
N ASP A 16 -5.25 9.52 10.08
CA ASP A 16 -3.87 9.12 9.72
C ASP A 16 -3.44 9.66 8.34
N GLY A 17 -4.30 10.42 7.66
CA GLY A 17 -4.09 10.96 6.31
C GLY A 17 -4.22 9.93 5.18
N TYR A 18 -4.79 8.74 5.46
CA TYR A 18 -5.07 7.71 4.45
C TYR A 18 -6.52 7.76 4.02
N PHE A 19 -6.75 7.56 2.72
CA PHE A 19 -8.08 7.39 2.17
C PHE A 19 -8.56 5.94 2.28
N TYR A 20 -9.83 5.77 2.62
CA TYR A 20 -10.52 4.48 2.66
C TYR A 20 -11.77 4.55 1.79
N ILE A 21 -12.03 3.47 1.07
CA ILE A 21 -13.26 3.30 0.29
C ILE A 21 -14.13 2.23 0.92
N LYS A 22 -15.44 2.51 0.97
CA LYS A 22 -16.43 1.53 1.40
C LYS A 22 -16.72 0.56 0.25
N VAL A 23 -16.43 -0.73 0.43
CA VAL A 23 -16.60 -1.77 -0.61
C VAL A 23 -17.69 -2.78 -0.29
N SER A 24 -18.15 -2.84 0.95
CA SER A 24 -19.24 -3.74 1.36
C SER A 24 -20.02 -3.13 2.52
N ASP A 25 -21.29 -3.51 2.62
CA ASP A 25 -22.16 -3.24 3.76
C ASP A 25 -22.13 -4.36 4.81
N GLU A 26 -21.58 -5.51 4.44
CA GLU A 26 -21.61 -6.74 5.23
C GLU A 26 -20.24 -7.07 5.86
N GLY A 27 -20.29 -7.76 7.00
CA GLY A 27 -19.12 -8.23 7.72
C GLY A 27 -18.39 -7.19 8.57
N PRO A 28 -17.20 -7.53 9.10
CA PRO A 28 -16.42 -6.67 9.97
C PRO A 28 -16.08 -5.33 9.32
N ARG A 29 -15.92 -4.27 10.11
CA ARG A 29 -15.56 -2.92 9.63
C ARG A 29 -14.31 -2.92 8.73
N ALA A 30 -13.35 -3.80 8.98
CA ALA A 30 -12.13 -3.97 8.19
C ALA A 30 -12.36 -4.54 6.77
N ASN A 31 -13.46 -5.28 6.56
CA ASN A 31 -13.85 -5.77 5.24
C ASN A 31 -14.72 -4.74 4.50
N ARG A 32 -15.51 -3.97 5.26
CA ARG A 32 -16.37 -2.91 4.70
C ARG A 32 -15.57 -1.71 4.22
N TRP A 33 -14.50 -1.34 4.91
CA TRP A 33 -13.63 -0.22 4.57
C TRP A 33 -12.21 -0.72 4.28
N ILE A 34 -11.79 -0.60 3.02
CA ILE A 34 -10.44 -0.96 2.62
C ILE A 34 -9.62 0.29 2.26
N PRO A 35 -8.29 0.26 2.42
CA PRO A 35 -7.44 1.36 1.98
C PRO A 35 -7.64 1.63 0.48
N TYR A 36 -7.78 2.90 0.11
CA TYR A 36 -8.15 3.29 -1.25
C TYR A 36 -7.06 2.93 -2.27
N GLN A 37 -5.79 3.06 -1.89
CA GLN A 37 -4.65 2.62 -2.71
C GLN A 37 -4.68 1.11 -2.99
N LYS A 38 -5.15 0.30 -2.03
CA LYS A 38 -5.31 -1.15 -2.22
C LYS A 38 -6.42 -1.42 -3.22
N TYR A 39 -7.55 -0.71 -3.11
CA TYR A 39 -8.66 -0.83 -4.06
C TYR A 39 -8.22 -0.50 -5.49
N ILE A 40 -7.55 0.64 -5.69
CA ILE A 40 -7.05 1.06 -7.01
C ILE A 40 -6.10 0.04 -7.60
N TRP A 41 -5.12 -0.41 -6.81
CA TRP A 41 -4.16 -1.42 -7.27
C TRP A 41 -4.86 -2.73 -7.68
N GLN A 42 -5.80 -3.21 -6.87
CA GLN A 42 -6.56 -4.43 -7.18
C GLN A 42 -7.44 -4.27 -8.42
N ASN A 43 -8.07 -3.11 -8.59
CA ASN A 43 -8.91 -2.81 -9.74
C ASN A 43 -8.10 -2.69 -11.03
N TYR A 44 -6.92 -2.06 -10.97
CA TYR A 44 -6.04 -1.89 -12.12
C TYR A 44 -5.41 -3.21 -12.59
N TYR A 45 -4.87 -4.00 -11.65
CA TYR A 45 -4.21 -5.28 -11.98
C TYR A 45 -5.17 -6.47 -12.05
N HIS A 46 -6.45 -6.27 -11.72
CA HIS A 46 -7.47 -7.32 -11.58
C HIS A 46 -7.00 -8.51 -10.73
N LYS A 47 -6.20 -8.23 -9.69
CA LYS A 47 -5.53 -9.24 -8.85
C LYS A 47 -5.79 -8.98 -7.38
N LYS A 48 -5.94 -10.06 -6.61
CA LYS A 48 -5.94 -9.98 -5.14
C LYS A 48 -4.51 -9.76 -4.65
N LEU A 49 -4.35 -8.83 -3.72
CA LEU A 49 -3.05 -8.59 -3.08
C LEU A 49 -2.67 -9.83 -2.24
N PRO A 50 -1.51 -10.47 -2.46
CA PRO A 50 -1.10 -11.65 -1.70
C PRO A 50 -1.01 -11.38 -0.20
N LYS A 51 -1.23 -12.43 0.61
CA LYS A 51 -1.14 -12.32 2.07
C LYS A 51 0.27 -11.89 2.48
N GLY A 52 0.36 -10.87 3.35
CA GLY A 52 1.64 -10.32 3.81
C GLY A 52 2.25 -9.25 2.91
N MET A 53 1.62 -8.94 1.78
CA MET A 53 1.97 -7.77 0.97
C MET A 53 1.12 -6.55 1.35
N ILE A 54 1.73 -5.38 1.20
CA ILE A 54 1.12 -4.07 1.42
C ILE A 54 1.38 -3.18 0.19
N ILE A 55 0.54 -2.18 0.01
CA ILE A 55 0.75 -1.14 -1.01
C ILE A 55 1.38 0.07 -0.31
N ILE A 56 2.50 0.53 -0.83
CA ILE A 56 3.17 1.76 -0.39
C ILE A 56 3.06 2.84 -1.47
N PHE A 57 3.13 4.11 -1.04
CA PHE A 57 3.24 5.28 -1.91
C PHE A 57 4.72 5.57 -2.14
N LEU A 58 5.13 5.67 -3.40
CA LEU A 58 6.55 5.85 -3.77
C LEU A 58 7.03 7.28 -3.50
N ASP A 59 6.16 8.27 -3.61
CA ASP A 59 6.43 9.69 -3.32
C ASP A 59 6.13 10.11 -1.87
N GLY A 60 5.65 9.18 -1.03
CA GLY A 60 5.21 9.49 0.34
C GLY A 60 3.89 10.26 0.44
N ASN A 61 3.31 10.71 -0.69
CA ASN A 61 2.06 11.44 -0.73
C ASN A 61 0.87 10.47 -0.74
N LYS A 62 0.21 10.35 0.41
CA LYS A 62 -0.96 9.47 0.64
C LYS A 62 -2.18 9.83 -0.22
N CYS A 63 -2.21 11.04 -0.79
CA CYS A 63 -3.26 11.51 -1.69
C CYS A 63 -2.98 11.11 -3.16
N ASN A 64 -1.72 10.86 -3.52
CA ASN A 64 -1.35 10.51 -4.88
C ASN A 64 -1.55 9.01 -5.14
N VAL A 65 -2.77 8.66 -5.54
CA VAL A 65 -3.16 7.27 -5.82
C VAL A 65 -2.89 6.85 -7.27
N ASN A 66 -2.00 7.54 -7.99
CA ASN A 66 -1.61 7.13 -9.33
C ASN A 66 -0.98 5.73 -9.28
N ILE A 67 -1.39 4.82 -10.17
CA ILE A 67 -0.86 3.45 -10.20
C ILE A 67 0.66 3.40 -10.31
N ASN A 68 1.27 4.38 -11.00
CA ASN A 68 2.73 4.48 -11.14
C ASN A 68 3.44 4.91 -9.86
N ASN A 69 2.70 5.47 -8.89
CA ASN A 69 3.13 5.84 -7.56
C ASN A 69 2.82 4.75 -6.51
N LEU A 70 2.08 3.69 -6.89
CA LEU A 70 1.73 2.60 -5.99
C LEU A 70 2.62 1.38 -6.26
N ALA A 71 3.22 0.84 -5.20
CA ALA A 71 4.03 -0.36 -5.30
C ALA A 71 3.58 -1.42 -4.29
N ALA A 72 3.44 -2.66 -4.76
CA ALA A 72 3.20 -3.82 -3.91
C ALA A 72 4.53 -4.37 -3.38
N VAL A 73 4.66 -4.39 -2.06
CA VAL A 73 5.84 -4.87 -1.34
C VAL A 73 5.45 -5.80 -0.21
N THR A 74 6.35 -6.69 0.18
CA THR A 74 6.19 -7.43 1.44
C THR A 74 6.40 -6.51 2.63
N ARG A 75 5.85 -6.87 3.80
CA ARG A 75 6.12 -6.12 5.04
C ARG A 75 7.62 -6.05 5.39
N ALA A 76 8.36 -7.11 5.08
CA ALA A 76 9.80 -7.17 5.31
C ALA A 76 10.56 -6.19 4.38
N GLU A 77 10.18 -6.12 3.10
CA GLU A 77 10.72 -5.15 2.16
C GLU A 77 10.44 -3.71 2.62
N ALA A 78 9.19 -3.40 2.99
CA ALA A 78 8.83 -2.06 3.48
C ALA A 78 9.63 -1.67 4.74
N MET A 79 9.78 -2.59 5.69
CA MET A 79 10.60 -2.37 6.88
C MET A 79 12.06 -2.12 6.51
N TYR A 80 12.62 -2.90 5.58
CA TYR A 80 14.01 -2.76 5.15
C TYR A 80 14.24 -1.43 4.42
N ILE A 81 13.34 -1.04 3.52
CA ILE A 81 13.38 0.25 2.80
C ILE A 81 13.40 1.42 3.79
N ASN A 82 12.48 1.40 4.77
CA ASN A 82 12.41 2.44 5.80
C ASN A 82 13.67 2.47 6.66
N HIS A 83 14.18 1.29 7.03
CA HIS A 83 15.38 1.18 7.86
C HIS A 83 16.66 1.66 7.15
N MET A 84 16.74 1.45 5.83
CA MET A 84 17.88 1.88 5.00
C MET A 84 17.73 3.30 4.46
N GLY A 85 16.62 3.99 4.72
CA GLY A 85 16.37 5.32 4.16
C GLY A 85 16.26 5.32 2.62
N LEU A 86 15.78 4.23 2.02
CA LEU A 86 15.65 4.07 0.57
C LEU A 86 14.27 4.52 0.04
N HIS A 87 13.53 5.28 0.86
CA HIS A 87 12.27 5.90 0.51
C HIS A 87 12.51 7.39 0.31
N PHE A 88 12.27 7.87 -0.90
CA PHE A 88 12.54 9.23 -1.34
C PHE A 88 11.24 9.92 -1.76
N ASP A 89 11.25 11.24 -1.78
CA ASP A 89 10.12 12.05 -2.26
C ASP A 89 9.96 12.00 -3.80
N ASP A 90 10.90 11.34 -4.50
CA ASP A 90 10.85 11.11 -5.93
C ASP A 90 10.49 9.65 -6.24
N THR A 91 9.47 9.47 -7.10
CA THR A 91 8.95 8.14 -7.45
C THR A 91 9.97 7.24 -8.16
N ALA A 92 10.88 7.80 -8.97
CA ALA A 92 11.87 7.03 -9.71
C ALA A 92 13.03 6.60 -8.80
N LEU A 93 13.45 7.48 -7.89
CA LEU A 93 14.42 7.16 -6.84
C LEU A 93 13.87 6.09 -5.90
N SER A 94 12.63 6.22 -5.43
CA SER A 94 11.99 5.21 -4.58
C SER A 94 11.85 3.84 -5.27
N LYS A 95 11.56 3.81 -6.58
CA LYS A 95 11.58 2.55 -7.36
C LYS A 95 12.97 1.92 -7.39
N SER A 96 14.01 2.73 -7.59
CA SER A 96 15.39 2.27 -7.55
C SER A 96 15.78 1.76 -6.15
N GLY A 97 15.45 2.52 -5.11
CA GLY A 97 15.65 2.13 -3.71
C GLY A 97 14.97 0.81 -3.36
N MET A 98 13.76 0.57 -3.85
CA MET A 98 13.08 -0.71 -3.72
C MET A 98 13.82 -1.88 -4.38
N LEU A 99 14.38 -1.68 -5.59
CA LEU A 99 15.16 -2.71 -6.27
C LEU A 99 16.45 -3.01 -5.51
N VAL A 100 17.14 -1.96 -5.04
CA VAL A 100 18.34 -2.07 -4.21
C VAL A 100 18.03 -2.85 -2.92
N ALA A 101 16.94 -2.51 -2.23
CA ALA A 101 16.48 -3.21 -1.03
C ALA A 101 16.26 -4.71 -1.28
N ARG A 102 15.61 -5.07 -2.40
CA ARG A 102 15.39 -6.48 -2.78
C ARG A 102 16.69 -7.23 -3.02
N VAL A 103 17.65 -6.60 -3.71
CA VAL A 103 18.96 -7.19 -3.99
C VAL A 103 19.72 -7.41 -2.67
N MET A 104 19.77 -6.41 -1.79
CA MET A 104 20.43 -6.50 -0.49
C MET A 104 19.80 -7.57 0.42
N MET A 105 18.46 -7.62 0.49
CA MET A 105 17.75 -8.65 1.26
C MET A 105 18.10 -10.06 0.77
N LYS A 106 18.04 -10.31 -0.55
CA LYS A 106 18.39 -11.61 -1.14
C LYS A 106 19.87 -11.97 -0.94
N ALA A 107 20.77 -10.99 -1.03
CA ALA A 107 22.20 -11.21 -0.78
C ALA A 107 22.44 -11.64 0.68
N ARG A 108 21.76 -11.01 1.64
CA ARG A 108 21.82 -11.35 3.08
C ARG A 108 21.21 -12.72 3.39
N GLU A 109 20.16 -13.12 2.68
CA GLU A 109 19.60 -14.47 2.83
C GLU A 109 20.59 -15.55 2.37
N ARG A 110 21.36 -15.28 1.30
CA ARG A 110 22.40 -16.17 0.82
C ARG A 110 23.59 -16.27 1.78
N SER A 111 24.02 -15.16 2.37
CA SER A 111 25.18 -15.15 3.29
C SER A 111 24.92 -15.85 4.63
N LYS A 112 23.65 -16.19 4.93
CA LYS A 112 23.25 -16.93 6.13
C LYS A 112 23.16 -18.44 5.92
N ARG A 113 23.33 -18.91 4.69
CA ARG A 113 23.43 -20.34 4.34
C ARG A 113 24.89 -20.76 4.33
#